data_AF-A0A4R3Z7R1-F1
#
_entry.id   AF-A0A4R3Z7R1-F1
#
_cell.length_a   1.000
_cell.length_b   1.000
_cell.length_c   1.000
_cell.angle_alpha   90.00
_cell.angle_beta   90.00
_cell.angle_gamma   90.00
#
_symmetry.space_group_name_H-M   'P 1'
#
loop_
_entity.id
_entity.type
_entity.pdbx_description
1 polymer ?
#
loop_
_entity_poly.entity_id
_entity_poly.type
_entity_poly.pdbx_seq_one_letter_code
_entity_poly.pdbx_strand_id
1 'polypeptide(L)'
;MKRKIIVFIAIIIIPFIILLLDHYVLKEDVHMDAAYDQSADWSYIMQHQDDIPPSLLKLAMHNKETIPFVSHYLRQPQNLSLDLKTDLKSQEIPLLLQWDTRWGYRKYGDDFIAVNGCGPTCLSMVLSYLQNNASLNPYVIAKYAYQKGYYTQAGTSWRLMDEGARCFGVNAGQMSLNEDMIKQELEQHHPIICSVGPGIFTTEGHFIVLREYKNGLIYVNDPNSRQHSQKGYRFDEIKNQIKNLWVYSKEKNR
;
A
#
# COMPACT_ATOMS: atom_id res chain seq x y z
N MET A 1 21.09 52.89 -15.28
CA MET A 1 19.73 52.51 -14.82
C MET A 1 19.21 51.23 -15.45
N LYS A 2 19.18 51.10 -16.79
CA LYS A 2 18.61 49.93 -17.51
C LYS A 2 19.17 48.55 -17.08
N ARG A 3 20.49 48.45 -16.82
CA ARG A 3 21.15 47.19 -16.42
C ARG A 3 20.69 46.67 -15.04
N LYS A 4 20.38 47.56 -14.09
CA LYS A 4 19.91 47.19 -12.74
C LYS A 4 18.45 46.69 -12.76
N ILE A 5 17.63 47.24 -13.65
CA ILE A 5 16.23 46.82 -13.85
C ILE A 5 16.17 45.43 -14.51
N ILE A 6 17.01 45.17 -15.51
CA ILE A 6 17.08 43.84 -16.16
C ILE A 6 17.52 42.76 -15.17
N VAL A 7 18.50 43.07 -14.31
CA VAL A 7 18.97 42.14 -13.26
C VAL A 7 17.87 41.90 -12.22
N PHE A 8 17.08 42.91 -11.85
CA PHE A 8 15.96 42.76 -10.90
C PHE A 8 14.83 41.88 -11.47
N ILE A 9 14.47 42.06 -12.75
CA ILE A 9 13.48 41.21 -13.44
C ILE A 9 13.97 39.76 -13.51
N ALA A 10 15.23 39.53 -13.86
CA ALA A 10 15.77 38.18 -14.00
C ALA A 10 15.88 37.42 -12.66
N ILE A 11 16.17 38.11 -11.56
CA ILE A 11 16.39 37.48 -10.25
C ILE A 11 15.07 37.23 -9.49
N ILE A 12 14.06 38.09 -9.66
CA ILE A 12 12.83 38.02 -8.86
C ILE A 12 11.63 37.58 -9.67
N ILE A 13 11.44 38.13 -10.88
CA ILE A 13 10.22 37.87 -11.66
C ILE A 13 10.29 36.51 -12.33
N ILE A 14 11.45 36.09 -12.85
CA ILE A 14 11.58 34.78 -13.51
C ILE A 14 11.32 33.62 -12.53
N PRO A 15 11.92 33.57 -11.32
CA PRO A 15 11.59 32.51 -10.36
C PRO A 15 10.14 32.56 -9.89
N PHE A 16 9.56 33.76 -9.73
CA PHE A 16 8.16 33.90 -9.36
C PHE A 16 7.23 33.40 -10.47
N ILE A 17 7.52 33.71 -11.74
CA ILE A 17 6.79 33.21 -12.90
C ILE A 17 6.96 31.69 -13.05
N ILE A 18 8.14 31.13 -12.78
CA ILE A 18 8.35 29.67 -12.77
C ILE A 18 7.52 29.04 -11.64
N LEU A 19 7.53 29.60 -10.44
CA LEU A 19 6.69 29.10 -9.33
C LEU A 19 5.19 29.24 -9.63
N LEU A 20 4.78 30.31 -10.31
CA LEU A 20 3.39 30.53 -10.71
C LEU A 20 2.98 29.60 -11.85
N LEU A 21 3.86 29.38 -12.84
CA LEU A 21 3.67 28.38 -13.90
C LEU A 21 3.65 26.98 -13.30
N ASP A 22 4.54 26.62 -12.39
CA ASP A 22 4.50 25.33 -11.69
C ASP A 22 3.19 25.18 -10.91
N HIS A 23 2.72 26.24 -10.23
CA HIS A 23 1.44 26.24 -9.51
C HIS A 23 0.22 26.04 -10.43
N TYR A 24 0.25 26.60 -11.66
CA TYR A 24 -0.86 26.52 -12.61
C TYR A 24 -0.76 25.37 -13.63
N VAL A 25 0.43 24.90 -13.95
CA VAL A 25 0.70 23.88 -15.00
C VAL A 25 0.83 22.48 -14.39
N LEU A 26 1.20 22.35 -13.12
CA LEU A 26 1.35 21.05 -12.45
C LEU A 26 0.13 20.62 -11.62
N LYS A 27 -0.94 21.43 -11.55
CA LYS A 27 -2.21 20.93 -11.02
C LYS A 27 -2.75 19.90 -12.01
N GLU A 28 -2.52 18.64 -11.71
CA GLU A 28 -3.17 17.54 -12.40
C GLU A 28 -4.67 17.67 -12.15
N ASP A 29 -5.45 18.02 -13.19
CA ASP A 29 -6.89 18.19 -13.09
C ASP A 29 -7.55 16.83 -12.81
N VAL A 30 -7.85 16.57 -11.54
CA VAL A 30 -8.62 15.38 -11.12
C VAL A 30 -10.10 15.69 -11.30
N HIS A 31 -10.71 15.15 -12.35
CA HIS A 31 -12.15 15.31 -12.58
C HIS A 31 -12.96 14.39 -11.67
N MET A 32 -13.53 14.93 -10.59
CA MET A 32 -14.37 14.20 -9.65
C MET A 32 -15.86 14.32 -9.98
N ASP A 33 -16.60 13.22 -9.82
CA ASP A 33 -18.07 13.19 -10.00
C ASP A 33 -18.80 13.17 -8.66
N ALA A 34 -19.62 14.20 -8.40
CA ALA A 34 -20.44 14.29 -7.19
C ALA A 34 -21.42 13.12 -7.03
N ALA A 35 -21.83 12.47 -8.13
CA ALA A 35 -22.75 11.33 -8.10
C ALA A 35 -22.06 9.98 -7.78
N TYR A 36 -20.73 9.95 -7.71
CA TYR A 36 -19.96 8.72 -7.47
C TYR A 36 -20.32 8.05 -6.13
N ASP A 37 -20.51 8.84 -5.08
CA ASP A 37 -20.88 8.36 -3.75
C ASP A 37 -21.76 9.40 -3.02
N GLN A 38 -22.75 8.94 -2.26
CA GLN A 38 -23.74 9.82 -1.61
C GLN A 38 -23.40 10.12 -0.14
N SER A 39 -22.25 9.67 0.35
CA SER A 39 -21.85 9.89 1.74
C SER A 39 -21.49 11.35 2.03
N ALA A 40 -21.60 11.72 3.31
CA ALA A 40 -21.11 13.00 3.82
C ALA A 40 -19.59 13.14 3.63
N ASP A 41 -18.86 12.02 3.72
CA ASP A 41 -17.41 11.98 3.49
C ASP A 41 -17.06 12.34 2.04
N TRP A 42 -17.77 11.79 1.05
CA TRP A 42 -17.56 12.16 -0.35
C TRP A 42 -17.89 13.64 -0.60
N SER A 43 -19.01 14.11 -0.04
CA SER A 43 -19.39 15.52 -0.13
C SER A 43 -18.32 16.44 0.48
N TYR A 44 -17.70 16.03 1.59
CA TYR A 44 -16.61 16.76 2.22
C TYR A 44 -15.36 16.81 1.32
N ILE A 45 -14.99 15.69 0.70
CA ILE A 45 -13.87 15.62 -0.25
C ILE A 45 -14.12 16.57 -1.43
N MET A 46 -15.32 16.56 -2.03
CA MET A 46 -15.68 17.45 -3.15
C MET A 46 -15.55 18.93 -2.78
N GLN A 47 -15.91 19.31 -1.56
CA GLN A 47 -15.83 20.69 -1.08
C GLN A 47 -14.39 21.15 -0.81
N HIS A 48 -13.48 20.22 -0.51
CA HIS A 48 -12.09 20.52 -0.11
C HIS A 48 -11.06 19.92 -1.08
N GLN A 49 -11.47 19.56 -2.30
CA GLN A 49 -10.61 18.85 -3.26
C GLN A 49 -9.33 19.63 -3.59
N ASP A 50 -9.36 20.96 -3.56
CA ASP A 50 -8.19 21.80 -3.79
C ASP A 50 -7.12 21.72 -2.69
N ASP A 51 -7.50 21.28 -1.49
CA ASP A 51 -6.62 21.14 -0.33
C ASP A 51 -6.16 19.69 -0.10
N ILE A 52 -6.72 18.73 -0.85
CA ILE A 52 -6.41 17.30 -0.75
C ILE A 52 -5.44 16.91 -1.89
N PRO A 53 -4.34 16.19 -1.58
CA PRO A 53 -3.42 15.72 -2.60
C PRO A 53 -4.12 14.92 -3.72
N PRO A 54 -3.80 15.16 -5.00
CA PRO A 54 -4.41 14.45 -6.13
C PRO A 54 -4.37 12.93 -6.03
N SER A 55 -3.29 12.36 -5.48
CA SER A 55 -3.15 10.91 -5.30
C SER A 55 -4.17 10.33 -4.32
N LEU A 56 -4.55 11.08 -3.26
CA LEU A 56 -5.60 10.67 -2.33
C LEU A 56 -6.99 10.83 -2.95
N LEU A 57 -7.22 11.84 -3.79
CA LEU A 57 -8.47 11.99 -4.54
C LEU A 57 -8.67 10.80 -5.48
N LYS A 58 -7.65 10.45 -6.27
CA LYS A 58 -7.65 9.26 -7.14
C LYS A 58 -7.89 7.98 -6.34
N LEU A 59 -7.25 7.83 -5.17
CA LEU A 59 -7.49 6.68 -4.29
C LEU A 59 -8.97 6.53 -3.92
N ALA A 60 -9.64 7.61 -3.52
CA ALA A 60 -11.07 7.59 -3.20
C ALA A 60 -11.97 7.29 -4.43
N MET A 61 -11.60 7.77 -5.61
CA MET A 61 -12.32 7.52 -6.87
C MET A 61 -12.20 6.08 -7.36
N HIS A 62 -11.10 5.39 -7.06
CA HIS A 62 -10.88 4.01 -7.47
C HIS A 62 -11.23 3.00 -6.37
N ASN A 63 -11.33 3.44 -5.12
CA ASN A 63 -11.66 2.58 -3.99
C ASN A 63 -12.56 3.28 -2.96
N LYS A 64 -13.86 3.00 -3.03
CA LYS A 64 -14.87 3.55 -2.11
C LYS A 64 -14.59 3.27 -0.63
N GLU A 65 -13.91 2.16 -0.29
CA GLU A 65 -13.56 1.86 1.10
C GLU A 65 -12.64 2.92 1.72
N THR A 66 -11.92 3.68 0.88
CA THR A 66 -11.00 4.72 1.33
C THR A 66 -11.65 6.10 1.46
N ILE A 67 -12.90 6.30 1.03
CA ILE A 67 -13.57 7.60 1.10
C ILE A 67 -13.53 8.18 2.54
N PRO A 68 -13.88 7.43 3.61
CA PRO A 68 -13.77 7.95 4.97
C PRO A 68 -12.33 8.22 5.40
N PHE A 69 -11.35 7.50 4.86
CA PHE A 69 -9.95 7.81 5.12
C PHE A 69 -9.58 9.14 4.46
N VAL A 70 -9.86 9.32 3.17
CA VAL A 70 -9.48 10.54 2.44
C VAL A 70 -10.21 11.79 2.99
N SER A 71 -11.47 11.67 3.41
CA SER A 71 -12.23 12.78 4.00
C SER A 71 -11.62 13.30 5.31
N HIS A 72 -10.84 12.47 6.02
CA HIS A 72 -10.18 12.85 7.25
C HIS A 72 -8.76 13.41 7.06
N TYR A 73 -8.23 13.49 5.84
CA TYR A 73 -6.86 13.94 5.58
C TYR A 73 -6.52 15.29 6.24
N LEU A 74 -7.38 16.30 6.07
CA LEU A 74 -7.18 17.65 6.63
C LEU A 74 -7.32 17.71 8.16
N ARG A 75 -7.94 16.69 8.76
CA ARG A 75 -8.21 16.59 10.20
C ARG A 75 -7.57 15.34 10.80
N GLN A 76 -6.50 14.86 10.17
CA GLN A 76 -5.90 13.58 10.53
C GLN A 76 -5.43 13.58 11.99
N PRO A 77 -5.68 12.48 12.72
CA PRO A 77 -5.25 12.36 14.10
C PRO A 77 -3.73 12.40 14.20
N GLN A 78 -3.22 13.13 15.20
CA GLN A 78 -1.80 13.20 15.50
C GLN A 78 -1.42 12.20 16.57
N ASN A 79 -0.16 11.75 16.55
CA ASN A 79 0.43 10.90 17.60
C ASN A 79 -0.30 9.56 17.86
N LEU A 80 -0.86 8.95 16.81
CA LEU A 80 -1.39 7.59 16.91
C LEU A 80 -0.29 6.58 17.24
N SER A 81 -0.61 5.61 18.11
CA SER A 81 0.22 4.43 18.32
C SER A 81 0.29 3.60 17.04
N LEU A 82 1.49 3.19 16.67
CA LEU A 82 1.75 2.32 15.50
C LEU A 82 1.84 0.84 15.87
N ASP A 83 1.60 0.51 17.13
CA ASP A 83 1.76 -0.84 17.67
C ASP A 83 0.64 -1.77 17.16
N LEU A 84 0.99 -3.01 16.81
CA LEU A 84 0.08 -4.02 16.28
C LEU A 84 -0.47 -5.00 17.33
N LYS A 85 -0.31 -4.71 18.64
CA LYS A 85 -0.68 -5.65 19.72
C LYS A 85 -2.12 -6.14 19.64
N THR A 86 -3.04 -5.28 19.20
CA THR A 86 -4.47 -5.63 19.06
C THR A 86 -4.79 -6.32 17.75
N ASP A 87 -3.92 -6.16 16.74
CA ASP A 87 -4.08 -6.80 15.43
C ASP A 87 -3.55 -8.24 15.44
N LEU A 88 -2.48 -8.50 16.21
CA LEU A 88 -1.88 -9.82 16.33
C LEU A 88 -2.74 -10.78 17.14
N LYS A 89 -3.08 -11.90 16.51
CA LYS A 89 -3.75 -13.04 17.14
C LYS A 89 -2.93 -14.29 16.92
N SER A 90 -3.00 -15.21 17.88
CA SER A 90 -2.28 -16.49 17.79
C SER A 90 -2.69 -17.23 16.52
N GLN A 91 -1.69 -17.63 15.72
CA GLN A 91 -1.85 -18.42 14.49
C GLN A 91 -2.65 -17.77 13.35
N GLU A 92 -3.02 -16.48 13.46
CA GLU A 92 -3.69 -15.74 12.40
C GLU A 92 -2.79 -14.64 11.83
N ILE A 93 -2.67 -14.60 10.50
CA ILE A 93 -1.99 -13.50 9.80
C ILE A 93 -2.92 -12.27 9.88
N PRO A 94 -2.47 -11.14 10.48
CA PRO A 94 -3.33 -9.97 10.65
C PRO A 94 -3.68 -9.37 9.29
N LEU A 95 -4.91 -8.88 9.13
CA LEU A 95 -5.26 -8.00 8.02
C LEU A 95 -4.86 -6.57 8.39
N LEU A 96 -3.86 -6.03 7.70
CA LEU A 96 -3.44 -4.64 7.84
C LEU A 96 -3.78 -3.90 6.55
N LEU A 97 -4.40 -2.72 6.65
CA LEU A 97 -4.75 -1.93 5.48
C LEU A 97 -3.73 -0.83 5.27
N GLN A 98 -3.29 -0.63 4.04
CA GLN A 98 -2.31 0.41 3.72
C GLN A 98 -2.87 1.81 4.00
N TRP A 99 -4.20 1.96 3.96
CA TRP A 99 -4.94 3.18 4.30
C TRP A 99 -5.41 3.25 5.76
N ASP A 100 -4.85 2.45 6.68
CA ASP A 100 -5.11 2.63 8.11
C ASP A 100 -4.55 3.97 8.61
N THR A 101 -5.32 4.76 9.35
CA THR A 101 -4.94 6.12 9.80
C THR A 101 -3.65 6.16 10.62
N ARG A 102 -3.24 5.05 11.26
CA ARG A 102 -1.96 4.94 11.99
C ARG A 102 -0.76 5.28 11.09
N TRP A 103 -0.79 4.87 9.83
CA TRP A 103 0.35 5.02 8.90
C TRP A 103 -0.01 5.51 7.50
N GLY A 104 -1.26 5.42 7.07
CA GLY A 104 -1.67 5.65 5.68
C GLY A 104 -1.32 7.04 5.17
N TYR A 105 -1.38 8.08 6.02
CA TYR A 105 -0.99 9.45 5.67
C TYR A 105 0.52 9.72 5.73
N ARG A 106 1.33 8.74 6.12
CA ARG A 106 2.80 8.86 6.12
C ARG A 106 3.34 8.58 4.72
N LYS A 107 4.48 9.17 4.39
CA LYS A 107 5.12 8.99 3.08
C LYS A 107 5.88 7.67 2.97
N TYR A 108 5.87 7.12 1.75
CA TYR A 108 6.70 6.03 1.26
C TYR A 108 7.10 6.34 -0.17
N GLY A 109 8.35 6.77 -0.36
CA GLY A 109 8.78 7.35 -1.63
C GLY A 109 8.25 8.77 -1.82
N ASP A 110 7.72 9.04 -3.00
CA ASP A 110 7.09 10.31 -3.38
C ASP A 110 5.62 10.41 -2.91
N ASP A 111 4.96 9.29 -2.61
CA ASP A 111 3.55 9.27 -2.23
C ASP A 111 3.26 8.72 -0.83
N PHE A 112 1.99 8.64 -0.47
CA PHE A 112 1.49 8.11 0.78
C PHE A 112 1.54 6.57 0.82
N ILE A 113 1.69 5.99 2.02
CA ILE A 113 1.53 4.55 2.22
C ILE A 113 0.14 4.09 1.76
N ALA A 114 -0.89 4.91 1.96
CA ALA A 114 -2.23 4.61 1.47
C ALA A 114 -2.31 4.42 -0.05
N VAL A 115 -1.35 4.96 -0.83
CA VAL A 115 -1.32 4.87 -2.30
C VAL A 115 -0.33 3.78 -2.74
N ASN A 116 0.94 3.87 -2.32
CA ASN A 116 2.02 3.01 -2.82
C ASN A 116 2.48 1.92 -1.83
N GLY A 117 1.77 1.74 -0.72
CA GLY A 117 2.20 0.93 0.42
C GLY A 117 1.80 -0.54 0.40
N CYS A 118 1.27 -1.08 -0.70
CA CYS A 118 0.79 -2.47 -0.76
C CYS A 118 1.88 -3.48 -0.38
N GLY A 119 3.08 -3.36 -0.96
CA GLY A 119 4.22 -4.24 -0.67
C GLY A 119 4.66 -4.22 0.80
N PRO A 120 5.04 -3.06 1.38
CA PRO A 120 5.40 -2.96 2.79
C PRO A 120 4.28 -3.41 3.74
N THR A 121 3.03 -3.16 3.39
CA THR A 121 1.88 -3.60 4.19
C THR A 121 1.75 -5.12 4.17
N CYS A 122 1.83 -5.77 3.00
CA CYS A 122 1.84 -7.24 2.91
C CYS A 122 3.01 -7.86 3.68
N LEU A 123 4.22 -7.31 3.52
CA LEU A 123 5.39 -7.83 4.22
C LEU A 123 5.28 -7.61 5.74
N SER A 124 4.70 -6.50 6.18
CA SER A 124 4.37 -6.25 7.59
C SER A 124 3.45 -7.34 8.16
N MET A 125 2.36 -7.70 7.46
CA MET A 125 1.46 -8.78 7.92
C MET A 125 2.22 -10.09 8.14
N VAL A 126 3.04 -10.48 7.16
CA VAL A 126 3.82 -11.72 7.19
C VAL A 126 4.86 -11.71 8.30
N LEU A 127 5.65 -10.64 8.40
CA LEU A 127 6.74 -10.55 9.38
C LEU A 127 6.21 -10.44 10.80
N SER A 128 5.18 -9.61 11.04
CA SER A 128 4.58 -9.48 12.37
C SER A 128 3.96 -10.79 12.85
N TYR A 129 3.38 -11.56 11.93
CA TYR A 129 2.84 -12.90 12.19
C TYR A 129 3.96 -13.90 12.54
N LEU A 130 4.95 -14.07 11.67
CA LEU A 130 6.00 -15.07 11.85
C LEU A 130 6.86 -14.78 13.08
N GLN A 131 7.18 -13.50 13.33
CA GLN A 131 8.02 -13.10 14.47
C GLN A 131 7.23 -12.84 15.74
N ASN A 132 5.88 -12.90 15.70
CA ASN A 132 5.00 -12.47 16.79
C ASN A 132 5.42 -11.09 17.36
N ASN A 133 5.74 -10.16 16.45
CA ASN A 133 6.37 -8.88 16.79
C ASN A 133 5.50 -7.72 16.33
N ALA A 134 4.84 -7.09 17.30
CA ALA A 134 3.90 -6.00 17.07
C ALA A 134 4.56 -4.68 16.61
N SER A 135 5.89 -4.57 16.69
CA SER A 135 6.63 -3.40 16.20
C SER A 135 6.82 -3.39 14.67
N LEU A 136 6.61 -4.53 13.99
CA LEU A 136 6.79 -4.68 12.54
C LEU A 136 5.56 -4.19 11.77
N ASN A 137 5.17 -2.93 11.98
CA ASN A 137 4.03 -2.29 11.31
C ASN A 137 4.38 -1.78 9.89
N PRO A 138 3.37 -1.46 9.05
CA PRO A 138 3.60 -1.06 7.66
C PRO A 138 4.51 0.16 7.50
N TYR A 139 4.46 1.11 8.44
CA TYR A 139 5.35 2.29 8.39
C TYR A 139 6.82 1.92 8.63
N VAL A 140 7.09 1.01 9.57
CA VAL A 140 8.45 0.50 9.83
C VAL A 140 9.00 -0.20 8.59
N ILE A 141 8.21 -1.08 7.97
CA ILE A 141 8.62 -1.80 6.76
C ILE A 141 8.80 -0.85 5.58
N ALA A 142 7.91 0.15 5.41
CA ALA A 142 8.02 1.13 4.33
C ALA A 142 9.29 1.98 4.47
N LYS A 143 9.62 2.42 5.69
CA LYS A 143 10.86 3.17 5.97
C LYS A 143 12.09 2.33 5.66
N TYR A 144 12.11 1.07 6.10
CA TYR A 144 13.18 0.13 5.77
C TYR A 144 13.31 -0.06 4.25
N ALA A 145 12.18 -0.29 3.57
CA ALA A 145 12.15 -0.52 2.13
C ALA A 145 12.73 0.66 1.35
N TYR A 146 12.33 1.88 1.72
CA TYR A 146 12.87 3.10 1.11
C TYR A 146 14.37 3.26 1.38
N GLN A 147 14.82 3.09 2.63
CA GLN A 147 16.23 3.22 3.01
C GLN A 147 17.15 2.21 2.32
N LYS A 148 16.65 1.02 1.99
CA LYS A 148 17.40 -0.03 1.31
C LYS A 148 17.28 0.00 -0.21
N GLY A 149 16.57 0.99 -0.77
CA GLY A 149 16.42 1.13 -2.22
C GLY A 149 15.46 0.14 -2.85
N TYR A 150 14.49 -0.37 -2.08
CA TYR A 150 13.41 -1.22 -2.60
C TYR A 150 12.20 -0.43 -3.12
N TYR A 151 12.23 0.91 -3.02
CA TYR A 151 11.25 1.77 -3.68
C TYR A 151 11.68 2.09 -5.11
N THR A 152 10.74 2.01 -6.05
CA THR A 152 10.91 2.28 -7.48
C THR A 152 9.75 3.14 -7.99
N GLN A 153 9.84 3.64 -9.22
CA GLN A 153 8.72 4.36 -9.84
C GLN A 153 7.46 3.50 -10.00
N ALA A 154 7.61 2.17 -10.09
CA ALA A 154 6.49 1.22 -10.14
C ALA A 154 6.00 0.82 -8.73
N GLY A 155 6.37 1.58 -7.69
CA GLY A 155 6.11 1.24 -6.29
C GLY A 155 7.18 0.31 -5.73
N THR A 156 6.77 -0.80 -5.11
CA THR A 156 7.68 -1.66 -4.34
C THR A 156 8.37 -2.71 -5.21
N SER A 157 9.70 -2.75 -5.16
CA SER A 157 10.51 -3.76 -5.82
C SER A 157 10.23 -5.17 -5.27
N TRP A 158 10.19 -6.14 -6.17
CA TRP A 158 10.11 -7.57 -5.85
C TRP A 158 11.23 -8.06 -4.93
N ARG A 159 12.41 -7.42 -4.97
CA ARG A 159 13.54 -7.75 -4.09
C ARG A 159 13.22 -7.53 -2.60
N LEU A 160 12.22 -6.70 -2.27
CA LEU A 160 11.77 -6.57 -0.87
C LEU A 160 11.19 -7.89 -0.36
N MET A 161 10.52 -8.66 -1.21
CA MET A 161 9.78 -9.88 -0.83
C MET A 161 10.69 -11.06 -0.51
N ASP A 162 11.95 -11.07 -0.96
CA ASP A 162 12.92 -12.09 -0.61
C ASP A 162 14.15 -11.53 0.10
N GLU A 163 15.02 -10.80 -0.59
CA GLU A 163 16.24 -10.21 -0.02
C GLU A 163 15.91 -9.31 1.17
N GLY A 164 14.90 -8.44 1.02
CA GLY A 164 14.47 -7.53 2.07
C GLY A 164 13.87 -8.25 3.27
N ALA A 165 13.05 -9.27 3.04
CA ALA A 165 12.40 -10.07 4.08
C ALA A 165 13.40 -10.86 4.92
N ARG A 166 14.42 -11.47 4.29
CA ARG A 166 15.45 -12.25 5.01
C ARG A 166 16.22 -11.44 6.05
N CYS A 167 16.34 -10.12 5.86
CA CYS A 167 16.97 -9.25 6.87
C CYS A 167 16.21 -9.17 8.19
N PHE A 168 14.98 -9.68 8.26
CA PHE A 168 14.17 -9.75 9.48
C PHE A 168 14.22 -11.14 10.16
N GLY A 169 15.13 -12.03 9.75
CA GLY A 169 15.31 -13.35 10.37
C GLY A 169 14.19 -14.33 10.04
N VAL A 170 13.73 -14.32 8.79
CA VAL A 170 12.76 -15.28 8.25
C VAL A 170 13.33 -15.92 6.99
N ASN A 171 12.93 -17.15 6.72
CA ASN A 171 13.13 -17.73 5.41
C ASN A 171 12.14 -17.10 4.43
N ALA A 172 12.62 -16.69 3.27
CA ALA A 172 11.80 -16.15 2.18
C ALA A 172 12.35 -16.64 0.85
N GLY A 173 11.47 -16.97 -0.10
CA GLY A 173 11.87 -17.41 -1.43
C GLY A 173 10.71 -17.47 -2.41
N GLN A 174 11.01 -17.38 -3.70
CA GLN A 174 10.01 -17.53 -4.74
C GLN A 174 9.50 -18.97 -4.81
N MET A 175 8.24 -19.13 -5.21
CA MET A 175 7.64 -20.44 -5.46
C MET A 175 6.88 -20.47 -6.79
N SER A 176 6.70 -21.66 -7.34
CA SER A 176 5.94 -21.87 -8.57
C SER A 176 4.44 -21.64 -8.34
N LEU A 177 3.75 -21.12 -9.36
CA LEU A 177 2.29 -21.02 -9.38
C LEU A 177 1.66 -22.41 -9.56
N ASN A 178 1.33 -23.05 -8.46
CA ASN A 178 0.70 -24.37 -8.41
C ASN A 178 -0.24 -24.46 -7.19
N GLU A 179 -1.48 -24.91 -7.41
CA GLU A 179 -2.50 -24.95 -6.35
C GLU A 179 -2.12 -25.88 -5.21
N ASP A 180 -1.60 -27.08 -5.50
CA ASP A 180 -1.19 -28.05 -4.48
C ASP A 180 -0.03 -27.52 -3.63
N MET A 181 0.93 -26.82 -4.25
CA MET A 181 2.02 -26.16 -3.51
C MET A 181 1.51 -25.04 -2.62
N ILE A 182 0.62 -24.18 -3.13
CA ILE A 182 0.00 -23.11 -2.33
C ILE A 182 -0.75 -23.71 -1.13
N LYS A 183 -1.55 -24.75 -1.36
CA LYS A 183 -2.26 -25.47 -0.32
C LYS A 183 -1.29 -26.02 0.73
N GLN A 184 -0.26 -26.76 0.31
CA GLN A 184 0.70 -27.40 1.21
C GLN A 184 1.45 -26.40 2.10
N GLU A 185 1.83 -25.24 1.56
CA GLU A 185 2.51 -24.19 2.33
C GLU A 185 1.55 -23.53 3.33
N LEU A 186 0.32 -23.22 2.91
CA LEU A 186 -0.67 -22.61 3.80
C LEU A 186 -1.13 -23.57 4.92
N GLU A 187 -1.24 -24.87 4.65
CA GLU A 187 -1.53 -25.90 5.66
C GLU A 187 -0.39 -26.04 6.69
N GLN A 188 0.85 -25.65 6.33
CA GLN A 188 1.99 -25.59 7.25
C GLN A 188 2.12 -24.23 7.95
N HIS A 189 1.13 -23.34 7.82
CA HIS A 189 1.17 -21.98 8.35
C HIS A 189 2.31 -21.12 7.77
N HIS A 190 2.75 -21.42 6.55
CA HIS A 190 3.69 -20.60 5.81
C HIS A 190 2.92 -19.59 4.97
N PRO A 191 2.90 -18.29 5.33
CA PRO A 191 2.19 -17.29 4.54
C PRO A 191 2.83 -17.13 3.16
N ILE A 192 2.02 -16.69 2.20
CA ILE A 192 2.45 -16.43 0.84
C ILE A 192 2.10 -14.99 0.47
N ILE A 193 3.06 -14.24 -0.07
CA ILE A 193 2.78 -12.96 -0.74
C ILE A 193 2.74 -13.24 -2.24
N CYS A 194 1.77 -12.69 -2.95
CA CYS A 194 1.80 -12.66 -4.41
C CYS A 194 1.78 -11.24 -4.95
N SER A 195 2.48 -11.07 -6.07
CA SER A 195 2.29 -9.91 -6.95
C SER A 195 1.23 -10.29 -7.96
N VAL A 196 0.19 -9.47 -8.09
CA VAL A 196 -0.90 -9.64 -9.03
C VAL A 196 -0.93 -8.48 -10.03
N GLY A 197 -1.36 -8.76 -11.24
CA GLY A 197 -1.69 -7.75 -12.24
C GLY A 197 -3.20 -7.48 -12.32
N PRO A 198 -3.67 -6.83 -13.40
CA PRO A 198 -5.06 -6.41 -13.54
C PRO A 198 -6.06 -7.57 -13.45
N GLY A 199 -7.16 -7.36 -12.74
CA GLY A 199 -8.23 -8.32 -12.55
C GLY A 199 -9.13 -7.98 -11.35
N ILE A 200 -9.39 -8.97 -10.51
CA ILE A 200 -10.26 -8.89 -9.34
C ILE A 200 -9.72 -7.88 -8.31
N PHE A 201 -8.42 -7.89 -8.05
CA PHE A 201 -7.84 -7.13 -6.92
C PHE A 201 -7.41 -5.71 -7.27
N THR A 202 -7.14 -5.44 -8.55
CA THR A 202 -6.53 -4.19 -9.00
C THR A 202 -6.74 -4.02 -10.50
N THR A 203 -6.64 -2.78 -11.00
CA THR A 203 -6.55 -2.48 -12.43
C THR A 203 -5.10 -2.35 -12.91
N GLU A 204 -4.13 -2.41 -12.00
CA GLU A 204 -2.69 -2.25 -12.25
C GLU A 204 -1.90 -3.40 -11.59
N GLY A 205 -0.70 -3.12 -11.06
CA GLY A 205 0.05 -4.05 -10.21
C GLY A 205 -0.34 -3.90 -8.73
N HIS A 206 -0.38 -5.01 -8.00
CA HIS A 206 -0.67 -5.00 -6.56
C HIS A 206 0.00 -6.16 -5.83
N PHE A 207 0.15 -6.03 -4.50
CA PHE A 207 0.57 -7.13 -3.63
C PHE A 207 -0.58 -7.50 -2.71
N ILE A 208 -0.79 -8.80 -2.54
CA ILE A 208 -1.74 -9.36 -1.56
C ILE A 208 -1.07 -10.53 -0.81
N VAL A 209 -1.65 -10.91 0.32
CA VAL A 209 -1.22 -12.09 1.09
C VAL A 209 -2.24 -13.20 0.92
N LEU A 210 -1.81 -14.41 0.56
CA LEU A 210 -2.62 -15.62 0.72
C LEU A 210 -2.42 -16.10 2.16
N ARG A 211 -3.52 -16.22 2.92
CA ARG A 211 -3.46 -16.47 4.37
C ARG A 211 -3.97 -17.83 4.81
N GLU A 212 -4.79 -18.49 3.99
CA GLU A 212 -5.41 -19.77 4.35
C GLU A 212 -5.91 -20.48 3.09
N TYR A 213 -5.75 -21.80 3.05
CA TYR A 213 -6.44 -22.67 2.10
C TYR A 213 -7.46 -23.51 2.85
N LYS A 214 -8.75 -23.37 2.52
CA LYS A 214 -9.82 -24.07 3.23
C LYS A 214 -10.97 -24.38 2.30
N ASN A 215 -11.45 -25.63 2.33
CA ASN A 215 -12.59 -26.11 1.54
C ASN A 215 -12.47 -25.83 0.03
N GLY A 216 -11.25 -25.92 -0.53
CA GLY A 216 -11.01 -25.66 -1.95
C GLY A 216 -10.94 -24.17 -2.31
N LEU A 217 -10.85 -23.27 -1.32
CA LEU A 217 -10.76 -21.84 -1.51
C LEU A 217 -9.49 -21.29 -0.86
N ILE A 218 -8.88 -20.32 -1.54
CA ILE A 218 -7.76 -19.52 -1.08
C ILE A 218 -8.33 -18.24 -0.49
N TYR A 219 -8.11 -17.99 0.78
CA TYR A 219 -8.46 -16.74 1.44
C TYR A 219 -7.27 -15.78 1.42
N VAL A 220 -7.55 -14.51 1.17
CA VAL A 220 -6.54 -13.47 1.01
C VAL A 220 -6.68 -12.38 2.06
N ASN A 221 -5.56 -11.71 2.37
CA ASN A 221 -5.55 -10.38 2.95
C ASN A 221 -5.06 -9.40 1.87
N ASP A 222 -5.98 -8.59 1.37
CA ASP A 222 -5.70 -7.50 0.44
C ASP A 222 -5.47 -6.22 1.24
N PRO A 223 -4.26 -5.61 1.20
CA PRO A 223 -3.97 -4.40 1.96
C PRO A 223 -4.77 -3.19 1.50
N ASN A 224 -5.45 -3.25 0.35
CA ASN A 224 -6.27 -2.16 -0.16
C ASN A 224 -7.78 -2.39 0.03
N SER A 225 -8.23 -3.61 0.37
CA SER A 225 -9.67 -3.91 0.46
C SER A 225 -10.03 -4.86 1.60
N ARG A 226 -10.94 -4.41 2.47
CA ARG A 226 -11.56 -5.30 3.47
C ARG A 226 -12.50 -6.27 2.77
N GLN A 227 -13.24 -5.81 1.76
CA GLN A 227 -14.20 -6.64 1.04
C GLN A 227 -13.52 -7.83 0.35
N HIS A 228 -12.38 -7.61 -0.31
CA HIS A 228 -11.62 -8.70 -0.93
C HIS A 228 -11.09 -9.71 0.10
N SER A 229 -10.82 -9.24 1.32
CA SER A 229 -10.25 -10.06 2.40
C SER A 229 -11.28 -10.90 3.18
N GLN A 230 -12.58 -10.65 2.97
CA GLN A 230 -13.68 -11.31 3.68
C GLN A 230 -14.15 -12.62 3.04
N LYS A 231 -13.67 -12.96 1.84
CA LYS A 231 -14.10 -14.14 1.08
C LYS A 231 -12.92 -15.00 0.60
N GLY A 232 -13.22 -16.25 0.26
CA GLY A 232 -12.29 -17.17 -0.39
C GLY A 232 -12.48 -17.17 -1.91
N TYR A 233 -11.41 -17.49 -2.63
CA TYR A 233 -11.36 -17.55 -4.09
C TYR A 233 -10.91 -18.93 -4.53
N ARG A 234 -11.48 -19.46 -5.61
CA ARG A 234 -10.94 -20.63 -6.28
C ARG A 234 -9.62 -20.27 -6.95
N PHE A 235 -8.70 -21.21 -7.01
CA PHE A 235 -7.42 -21.00 -7.70
C PHE A 235 -7.60 -20.50 -9.14
N ASP A 236 -8.54 -21.10 -9.88
CA ASP A 236 -8.85 -20.70 -11.26
C ASP A 236 -9.32 -19.26 -11.42
N GLU A 237 -9.93 -18.65 -10.39
CA GLU A 237 -10.41 -17.26 -10.44
C GLU A 237 -9.25 -16.26 -10.38
N ILE A 238 -8.15 -16.62 -9.68
CA ILE A 238 -7.05 -15.68 -9.39
C ILE A 238 -5.75 -16.00 -10.13
N LYS A 239 -5.53 -17.26 -10.57
CA LYS A 239 -4.24 -17.71 -11.11
C LYS A 239 -3.71 -16.88 -12.28
N ASN A 240 -4.60 -16.42 -13.18
CA ASN A 240 -4.20 -15.64 -14.36
C ASN A 240 -3.74 -14.22 -14.03
N GLN A 241 -4.06 -13.73 -12.84
CA GLN A 241 -3.67 -12.41 -12.35
C GLN A 241 -2.31 -12.49 -11.63
N ILE A 242 -1.96 -13.64 -11.05
CA ILE A 242 -0.70 -13.84 -10.31
C ILE A 242 0.49 -13.76 -11.25
N LYS A 243 1.41 -12.84 -10.94
CA LYS A 243 2.66 -12.63 -11.68
C LYS A 243 3.86 -13.29 -11.00
N ASN A 244 3.85 -13.35 -9.67
CA ASN A 244 4.88 -14.02 -8.88
C ASN A 244 4.39 -14.35 -7.47
N LEU A 245 5.03 -15.31 -6.80
CA LEU A 245 4.70 -15.79 -5.46
C LEU A 245 5.97 -15.91 -4.61
N TRP A 246 5.88 -15.55 -3.34
CA TRP A 246 6.91 -15.75 -2.34
C TRP A 246 6.32 -16.43 -1.12
N VAL A 247 6.98 -17.49 -0.65
CA VAL A 247 6.61 -18.20 0.58
C VAL A 247 7.58 -17.83 1.70
N TYR A 248 7.05 -17.78 2.92
CA TYR A 248 7.81 -17.40 4.10
C TYR A 248 7.62 -18.39 5.24
N SER A 249 8.69 -18.63 5.99
CA SER A 249 8.63 -19.45 7.21
C SER A 249 9.59 -18.91 8.27
N LYS A 250 9.36 -19.28 9.53
CA LYS A 250 10.32 -18.96 10.60
C LYS A 250 11.65 -19.63 10.29
N GLU A 251 12.75 -18.98 10.61
CA GLU A 251 14.03 -19.66 10.68
C GLU A 251 13.93 -20.75 11.76
N LYS A 252 14.28 -22.00 11.41
CA LYS A 252 14.46 -23.02 12.42
C LYS A 252 15.71 -22.63 13.21
N ASN A 253 15.54 -22.29 14.49
CA ASN A 253 16.67 -22.14 15.41
C ASN A 253 17.57 -23.36 15.24
N ARG A 254 18.78 -23.16 14.72
CA ARG A 254 19.82 -24.19 14.68
C ARG A 254 20.45 -24.33 16.06
#